data_AF-A0A183K1E0-F1
#
_entry.id   AF-A0A183K1E0-F1
#
_cell.length_a   1.000
_cell.length_b   1.000
_cell.length_c   1.000
_cell.angle_alpha   90.00
_cell.angle_beta   90.00
_cell.angle_gamma   90.00
#
_symmetry.space_group_name_H-M   'P 1'
#
loop_
_entity.id
_entity.type
_entity.pdbx_description
1 polymer ?
#
loop_
_entity_poly.entity_id
_entity_poly.type
_entity_poly.pdbx_seq_one_letter_code
_entity_poly.pdbx_strand_id
1 'polypeptide(L)'
;MSAFIRTLAGGYASGFNHVKPNEYRPRLLLFHSVDRKNMELIEVPFSRRSLDSTDVFILDMGTEAYQWNGRGCTKEEKFRASQFLQQLESDRNGRCKTEVTDEDGSEEHKKFISLLPDVAIEKKVEQKIGKKVIYRVSDESGKMEISLVCENALPKASLTENDVYLIDSGQSLFVYIGVKCSRREKLDALSHAHDYLQKTDHPFAPITVVSNNRKSKELDKLLE
;
A
#
# COMPACT_ATOMS: atom_id res chain seq x y z
N MET A 1 -17.43 2.06 -15.11
CA MET A 1 -16.58 1.19 -14.28
C MET A 1 -15.81 2.06 -13.31
N SER A 2 -16.01 1.90 -12.00
CA SER A 2 -15.14 2.56 -11.02
C SER A 2 -13.88 1.74 -10.88
N ALA A 3 -12.74 2.28 -11.27
CA ALA A 3 -11.46 1.64 -11.07
C ALA A 3 -11.03 1.86 -9.61
N PHE A 4 -10.80 0.77 -8.88
CA PHE A 4 -10.09 0.77 -7.61
C PHE A 4 -9.00 -0.31 -7.68
N ILE A 5 -7.92 -0.11 -6.93
CA ILE A 5 -6.84 -1.09 -6.85
C ILE A 5 -7.35 -2.28 -6.03
N ARG A 6 -7.10 -3.49 -6.54
CA ARG A 6 -7.43 -4.74 -5.87
C ARG A 6 -6.15 -5.47 -5.50
N THR A 7 -5.94 -5.67 -4.20
CA THR A 7 -4.79 -6.43 -3.69
C THR A 7 -5.30 -7.77 -3.18
N LEU A 8 -5.03 -8.85 -3.92
CA LEU A 8 -5.46 -10.21 -3.59
C LEU A 8 -4.31 -11.00 -2.99
N ALA A 9 -4.62 -11.97 -2.12
CA ALA A 9 -3.61 -12.86 -1.57
C ALA A 9 -3.10 -13.83 -2.66
N GLY A 10 -1.78 -14.05 -2.73
CA GLY A 10 -1.13 -14.92 -3.71
C GLY A 10 -0.06 -14.21 -4.54
N GLY A 11 0.39 -14.85 -5.62
CA GLY A 11 1.42 -14.32 -6.52
C GLY A 11 1.99 -15.37 -7.47
N TYR A 12 3.21 -15.13 -7.98
CA TYR A 12 3.89 -16.06 -8.90
C TYR A 12 3.98 -17.50 -8.35
N ALA A 13 4.29 -17.66 -7.06
CA ALA A 13 4.40 -18.96 -6.41
C ALA A 13 3.08 -19.75 -6.39
N SER A 14 1.92 -19.08 -6.44
CA SER A 14 0.60 -19.73 -6.54
C SER A 14 0.09 -19.89 -7.98
N GLY A 15 0.83 -19.36 -8.98
CA GLY A 15 0.38 -19.11 -10.35
C GLY A 15 0.27 -20.32 -11.30
N PHE A 16 0.43 -21.55 -10.81
CA PHE A 16 0.32 -22.78 -11.62
C PHE A 16 -0.68 -23.81 -11.07
N ASN A 17 -1.64 -23.39 -10.25
CA ASN A 17 -2.72 -24.29 -9.86
C ASN A 17 -3.81 -24.31 -10.93
N HIS A 18 -4.12 -25.52 -11.42
CA HIS A 18 -5.24 -25.79 -12.29
C HIS A 18 -6.52 -25.34 -11.58
N VAL A 19 -7.11 -24.20 -11.98
CA VAL A 19 -8.35 -23.71 -11.38
C VAL A 19 -9.47 -24.62 -11.84
N LYS A 20 -9.91 -25.54 -10.98
CA LYS A 20 -11.12 -26.32 -11.23
C LYS A 20 -12.29 -25.33 -11.33
N PRO A 21 -13.21 -25.47 -12.30
CA PRO A 21 -14.23 -24.45 -12.60
C PRO A 21 -15.16 -24.00 -11.44
N ASN A 22 -15.11 -24.61 -10.25
CA ASN A 22 -16.07 -24.36 -9.16
C ASN A 22 -15.47 -24.36 -7.74
N GLU A 23 -14.14 -24.33 -7.57
CA GLU A 23 -13.55 -24.30 -6.22
C GLU A 23 -13.35 -22.85 -5.77
N TYR A 24 -14.32 -22.33 -5.02
CA TYR A 24 -14.21 -21.01 -4.41
C TYR A 24 -13.51 -21.12 -3.06
N ARG A 25 -12.42 -20.37 -2.90
CA ARG A 25 -11.74 -20.23 -1.62
C ARG A 25 -12.42 -19.14 -0.78
N PRO A 26 -12.78 -19.42 0.49
CA PRO A 26 -13.20 -18.40 1.43
C PRO A 26 -12.16 -17.28 1.58
N ARG A 27 -12.60 -16.03 1.48
CA ARG A 27 -11.74 -14.85 1.64
C ARG A 27 -12.51 -13.69 2.27
N LEU A 28 -11.78 -12.80 2.95
CA LEU A 28 -12.30 -11.59 3.54
C LEU A 28 -11.66 -10.40 2.84
N LEU A 29 -12.48 -9.48 2.34
CA LEU A 29 -12.04 -8.32 1.59
C LEU A 29 -12.43 -7.05 2.35
N LEU A 30 -11.48 -6.14 2.52
CA LEU A 30 -11.65 -4.83 3.14
C LEU A 30 -11.80 -3.76 2.05
N PHE A 31 -12.89 -3.00 2.11
CA PHE A 31 -12.99 -1.71 1.42
C PHE A 31 -12.43 -0.62 2.32
N HIS A 32 -11.29 -0.07 1.92
CA HIS A 32 -10.60 0.97 2.66
C HIS A 32 -10.52 2.25 1.83
N SER A 33 -10.96 3.37 2.41
CA SER A 33 -10.80 4.69 1.82
C SER A 33 -9.39 5.23 2.09
N VAL A 34 -8.57 5.35 1.04
CA VAL A 34 -7.24 5.96 1.13
C VAL A 34 -7.36 7.48 1.17
N ASP A 35 -8.25 8.03 0.35
CA ASP A 35 -8.62 9.44 0.36
C ASP A 35 -10.04 9.63 -0.22
N ARG A 36 -10.52 10.88 -0.29
CA ARG A 36 -11.89 11.19 -0.79
C ARG A 36 -12.18 10.68 -2.21
N LYS A 37 -11.17 10.39 -3.01
CA LYS A 37 -11.28 9.97 -4.42
C LYS A 37 -10.84 8.53 -4.63
N ASN A 38 -9.94 8.02 -3.80
CA ASN A 38 -9.30 6.73 -3.97
C ASN A 38 -9.77 5.75 -2.89
N MET A 39 -10.28 4.63 -3.36
CA MET A 39 -10.69 3.50 -2.53
C MET A 39 -9.91 2.27 -2.98
N GLU A 40 -9.58 1.40 -2.02
CA GLU A 40 -8.89 0.15 -2.26
C GLU A 40 -9.76 -1.02 -1.79
N LEU A 41 -9.59 -2.15 -2.48
CA LEU A 41 -10.14 -3.44 -2.06
C LEU A 41 -8.98 -4.38 -1.75
N ILE A 42 -8.82 -4.72 -0.47
CA ILE A 42 -7.66 -5.47 0.02
C ILE A 42 -8.16 -6.80 0.58
N GLU A 43 -7.61 -7.92 0.13
CA GLU A 43 -7.80 -9.20 0.82
C GLU A 43 -7.04 -9.19 2.15
N VAL A 44 -7.77 -9.33 3.24
CA VAL A 44 -7.25 -9.34 4.62
C VAL A 44 -7.30 -10.76 5.19
N PRO A 45 -6.59 -11.05 6.29
CA PRO A 45 -6.65 -12.36 6.92
C PRO A 45 -8.11 -12.80 7.18
N PHE A 46 -8.41 -14.06 6.92
CA PHE A 46 -9.74 -14.63 7.12
C PHE A 46 -9.98 -14.88 8.62
N SER A 47 -10.23 -13.81 9.39
CA SER A 47 -10.41 -13.85 10.84
C SER A 47 -11.33 -12.74 11.33
N ARG A 48 -12.07 -12.99 12.42
CA ARG A 48 -12.84 -11.96 13.15
C ARG A 48 -11.95 -10.80 13.59
N ARG A 49 -10.68 -11.08 13.87
CA ARG A 49 -9.71 -10.06 14.32
C ARG A 49 -9.27 -9.10 13.22
N SER A 50 -9.62 -9.37 11.97
CA SER A 50 -9.38 -8.46 10.84
C SER A 50 -10.46 -7.41 10.66
N LEU A 51 -11.60 -7.55 11.35
CA LEU A 51 -12.68 -6.57 11.30
C LEU A 51 -12.33 -5.35 12.16
N ASP A 52 -12.68 -4.17 11.66
CA ASP A 52 -12.72 -2.93 12.42
C ASP A 52 -14.08 -2.25 12.23
N SER A 53 -14.49 -1.44 13.20
CA SER A 53 -15.78 -0.74 13.16
C SER A 53 -15.78 0.45 12.19
N THR A 54 -14.67 0.80 11.54
CA THR A 54 -14.53 2.01 10.73
C THR A 54 -14.70 1.77 9.24
N ASP A 55 -14.56 0.54 8.77
CA ASP A 55 -14.59 0.20 7.34
C ASP A 55 -15.74 -0.77 6.96
N VAL A 56 -15.82 -1.13 5.68
CA VAL A 56 -16.77 -2.13 5.13
C VAL A 56 -16.02 -3.38 4.68
N PHE A 57 -16.57 -4.55 5.00
CA PHE A 57 -15.96 -5.83 4.69
C PHE A 57 -16.87 -6.69 3.81
N ILE A 58 -16.30 -7.40 2.85
CA ILE A 58 -16.96 -8.45 2.07
C ILE A 58 -16.39 -9.80 2.47
N LEU A 59 -17.23 -10.66 3.04
CA LEU A 59 -16.93 -12.07 3.24
C LEU A 59 -17.40 -12.84 2.01
N ASP A 60 -16.46 -13.39 1.25
CA ASP A 60 -16.74 -14.15 0.04
C ASP A 60 -16.51 -15.65 0.30
N MET A 61 -17.59 -16.42 0.33
CA MET A 61 -17.62 -17.87 0.55
C MET A 61 -17.90 -18.64 -0.75
N GLY A 62 -17.85 -17.99 -1.91
CA GLY A 62 -18.13 -18.60 -3.20
C GLY A 62 -19.61 -18.60 -3.59
N THR A 63 -20.41 -19.50 -3.02
CA THR A 63 -21.86 -19.54 -3.28
C THR A 63 -22.66 -18.58 -2.41
N GLU A 64 -22.02 -18.01 -1.40
CA GLU A 64 -22.58 -17.00 -0.52
C GLU A 64 -21.56 -15.88 -0.37
N ALA A 65 -22.03 -14.64 -0.28
CA ALA A 65 -21.21 -13.49 0.00
C ALA A 65 -21.96 -12.51 0.89
N TYR A 66 -21.24 -11.89 1.82
CA TYR A 66 -21.82 -11.01 2.83
C TYR A 66 -21.10 -9.68 2.81
N GLN A 67 -21.84 -8.58 2.80
CA GLN A 67 -21.31 -7.26 3.12
C GLN A 67 -21.62 -6.96 4.58
N TRP A 68 -20.57 -6.66 5.34
CA TRP A 68 -20.68 -6.21 6.72
C TRP A 68 -20.19 -4.77 6.82
N ASN A 69 -21.02 -3.90 7.38
CA ASN A 69 -20.73 -2.48 7.50
C ASN A 69 -20.38 -2.12 8.95
N GLY A 70 -19.15 -1.65 9.19
CA GLY A 70 -18.78 -1.09 10.49
C GLY A 70 -19.60 0.15 10.85
N ARG A 71 -19.77 0.43 12.15
CA ARG A 71 -20.55 1.60 12.63
C ARG A 71 -20.02 2.94 12.11
N GLY A 72 -18.72 3.06 11.89
CA GLY A 72 -18.00 4.25 11.48
C GLY A 72 -17.75 4.38 9.98
N CYS A 73 -18.19 3.41 9.16
CA CYS A 73 -17.92 3.45 7.73
C CYS A 73 -18.70 4.56 7.00
N THR A 74 -18.15 4.98 5.87
CA THR A 74 -18.69 6.04 5.02
C THR A 74 -19.79 5.52 4.09
N LYS A 75 -20.66 6.41 3.62
CA LYS A 75 -21.71 6.05 2.65
C LYS A 75 -21.10 5.60 1.32
N GLU A 76 -19.97 6.18 0.96
CA GLU A 76 -19.20 5.85 -0.23
C GLU A 76 -18.67 4.42 -0.16
N GLU A 77 -18.09 3.99 0.97
CA GLU A 77 -17.64 2.61 1.18
C GLU A 77 -18.82 1.64 1.09
N LYS A 78 -19.93 1.90 1.78
CA LYS A 78 -21.13 1.05 1.71
C LYS A 78 -21.61 0.89 0.27
N PHE A 79 -21.71 1.99 -0.48
CA PHE A 79 -22.18 1.98 -1.86
C PHE A 79 -21.26 1.19 -2.78
N ARG A 80 -19.94 1.40 -2.66
CA ARG A 80 -18.94 0.69 -3.47
C ARG A 80 -18.88 -0.80 -3.16
N ALA A 81 -18.97 -1.16 -1.89
CA ALA A 81 -19.06 -2.54 -1.45
C ALA A 81 -20.31 -3.22 -2.05
N SER A 82 -21.46 -2.55 -2.03
CA SER A 82 -22.68 -3.09 -2.62
C SER A 82 -22.58 -3.26 -4.14
N GLN A 83 -21.95 -2.32 -4.84
CA GLN A 83 -21.67 -2.47 -6.29
C GLN A 83 -20.77 -3.67 -6.56
N PHE A 84 -19.75 -3.90 -5.73
CA PHE A 84 -18.87 -5.06 -5.86
C PHE A 84 -19.60 -6.37 -5.55
N LEU A 85 -20.45 -6.39 -4.52
CA LEU A 85 -21.24 -7.56 -4.14
C LEU A 85 -22.21 -7.96 -5.28
N GLN A 86 -22.87 -7.00 -5.92
CA GLN A 86 -23.69 -7.22 -7.12
C GLN A 86 -22.87 -7.74 -8.31
N GLN A 87 -21.66 -7.21 -8.51
CA GLN A 87 -20.77 -7.71 -9.56
C GLN A 87 -20.37 -9.18 -9.29
N LEU A 88 -20.07 -9.52 -8.03
CA LEU A 88 -19.71 -10.88 -7.63
C LEU A 88 -20.85 -11.88 -7.90
N GLU A 89 -22.08 -11.46 -7.64
CA GLU A 89 -23.28 -12.24 -7.98
C GLU A 89 -23.42 -12.44 -9.50
N SER A 90 -23.24 -11.36 -10.28
CA SER A 90 -23.30 -11.40 -11.74
C SER A 90 -22.22 -12.31 -12.34
N ASP A 91 -20.97 -12.17 -11.88
CA ASP A 91 -19.82 -12.97 -12.32
C ASP A 91 -20.01 -14.47 -12.04
N ARG A 92 -20.84 -14.81 -11.04
CA ARG A 92 -21.18 -16.18 -10.66
C ARG A 92 -22.50 -16.65 -11.28
N ASN A 93 -22.99 -15.95 -12.29
CA ASN A 93 -24.25 -16.23 -13.00
C ASN A 93 -25.47 -16.28 -12.05
N GLY A 94 -25.51 -15.43 -11.02
CA GLY A 94 -26.60 -15.38 -10.04
C GLY A 94 -26.63 -16.56 -9.06
N ARG A 95 -25.59 -17.42 -9.05
CA ARG A 95 -25.50 -18.57 -8.13
C ARG A 95 -24.92 -18.20 -6.76
N CYS A 96 -24.53 -16.94 -6.57
CA CYS A 96 -24.01 -16.44 -5.31
C CYS A 96 -25.12 -15.68 -4.58
N LYS A 97 -25.56 -16.17 -3.43
CA LYS A 97 -26.48 -15.44 -2.57
C LYS A 97 -25.74 -14.31 -1.87
N THR A 98 -26.34 -13.12 -1.86
CA THR A 98 -25.74 -11.93 -1.27
C THR A 98 -26.57 -11.46 -0.08
N GLU A 99 -25.92 -11.05 1.00
CA GLU A 99 -26.56 -10.53 2.22
C GLU A 99 -25.80 -9.30 2.72
N VAL A 100 -26.51 -8.29 3.23
CA VAL A 100 -25.91 -7.07 3.78
C VAL A 100 -26.33 -6.94 5.24
N THR A 101 -25.39 -6.66 6.12
CA THR A 101 -25.63 -6.47 7.55
C THR A 101 -24.78 -5.30 8.08
N ASP A 102 -25.26 -4.64 9.14
CA ASP A 102 -24.54 -3.58 9.85
C ASP A 102 -23.97 -4.11 11.18
N GLU A 103 -23.01 -3.40 11.77
CA GLU A 103 -22.51 -3.68 13.12
C GLU A 103 -23.50 -3.17 14.19
N ASP A 104 -24.61 -3.90 14.35
CA ASP A 104 -25.75 -3.49 15.20
C ASP A 104 -26.21 -4.56 16.21
N GLY A 105 -25.60 -5.75 16.20
CA GLY A 105 -25.97 -6.85 17.09
C GLY A 105 -27.24 -7.61 16.68
N SER A 106 -27.76 -7.38 15.48
CA SER A 106 -28.83 -8.17 14.86
C SER A 106 -28.47 -9.66 14.71
N GLU A 107 -29.45 -10.50 14.35
CA GLU A 107 -29.19 -11.92 14.12
C GLU A 107 -28.33 -12.13 12.86
N GLU A 108 -28.52 -11.30 11.84
CA GLU A 108 -27.71 -11.24 10.62
C GLU A 108 -26.26 -10.88 10.95
N HIS A 109 -26.06 -9.89 11.84
CA HIS A 109 -24.75 -9.51 12.33
C HIS A 109 -24.05 -10.68 13.05
N LYS A 110 -24.76 -11.32 14.00
CA LYS A 110 -24.24 -12.46 14.76
C LYS A 110 -23.89 -13.63 13.84
N LYS A 111 -24.73 -13.90 12.83
CA LYS A 111 -24.49 -14.90 11.79
C LYS A 111 -23.20 -14.59 11.04
N PHE A 112 -23.04 -13.36 10.53
CA PHE A 112 -21.80 -12.95 9.84
C PHE A 112 -20.55 -13.19 10.69
N ILE A 113 -20.55 -12.73 11.94
CA ILE A 113 -19.42 -12.90 12.85
C ILE A 113 -19.13 -14.39 13.07
N SER A 114 -20.17 -15.23 13.18
CA SER A 114 -20.00 -16.67 13.40
C SER A 114 -19.25 -17.39 12.28
N LEU A 115 -19.34 -16.90 11.03
CA LEU A 115 -18.70 -17.48 9.84
C LEU A 115 -17.18 -17.27 9.80
N LEU A 116 -16.67 -16.27 10.53
CA LEU A 116 -15.23 -15.99 10.61
C LEU A 116 -14.62 -16.71 11.82
N PRO A 117 -13.41 -17.27 11.72
CA PRO A 117 -12.71 -17.86 12.87
C PRO A 117 -12.08 -16.76 13.73
N ASP A 118 -11.85 -17.05 15.02
CA ASP A 118 -11.14 -16.13 15.93
C ASP A 118 -9.66 -16.51 16.02
N VAL A 119 -8.88 -16.15 14.99
CA VAL A 119 -7.44 -16.44 14.90
C VAL A 119 -6.64 -15.15 14.99
N ALA A 120 -5.51 -15.19 15.69
CA ALA A 120 -4.57 -14.08 15.77
C ALA A 120 -4.12 -13.64 14.37
N ILE A 121 -4.08 -12.33 14.14
CA ILE A 121 -3.59 -11.75 12.89
C ILE A 121 -2.27 -11.02 13.16
N GLU A 122 -1.36 -11.10 12.20
CA GLU A 122 -0.17 -10.26 12.22
C GLU A 122 -0.61 -8.81 12.00
N LYS A 123 -0.26 -7.93 12.95
CA LYS A 123 -0.56 -6.51 12.81
C LYS A 123 0.33 -5.93 11.71
N LYS A 124 -0.26 -5.14 10.81
CA LYS A 124 0.54 -4.30 9.90
C LYS A 124 1.47 -3.43 10.75
N VAL A 125 2.75 -3.44 10.41
CA VAL A 125 3.74 -2.57 11.06
C VAL A 125 3.43 -1.15 10.62
N GLU A 126 3.00 -0.31 11.56
CA GLU A 126 2.87 1.12 11.32
C GLU A 126 4.25 1.69 10.99
N GLN A 127 4.34 2.39 9.86
CA GLN A 127 5.58 3.00 9.46
C GLN A 127 5.84 4.24 10.31
N LYS A 128 7.00 4.27 10.97
CA LYS A 128 7.42 5.45 11.73
C LYS A 128 7.81 6.57 10.78
N ILE A 129 7.73 7.81 11.27
CA ILE A 129 8.30 8.97 10.57
C ILE A 129 9.79 9.02 10.89
N GLY A 130 10.63 8.94 9.86
CA GLY A 130 12.07 9.09 9.95
C GLY A 130 12.53 10.53 10.15
N LYS A 131 13.84 10.72 10.21
CA LYS A 131 14.46 12.06 10.27
C LYS A 131 14.66 12.62 8.87
N LYS A 132 14.71 13.95 8.77
CA LYS A 132 15.13 14.64 7.54
C LYS A 132 16.63 14.54 7.37
N VAL A 133 17.11 13.96 6.27
CA VAL A 133 18.55 13.82 6.00
C VAL A 133 18.85 13.85 4.50
N ILE A 134 20.04 14.35 4.14
CA ILE A 134 20.58 14.29 2.78
C ILE A 134 21.89 13.52 2.81
N TYR A 135 21.98 12.48 2.00
CA TYR A 135 23.23 11.78 1.69
C TYR A 135 23.63 12.07 0.24
N ARG A 136 24.93 12.16 0.02
CA ARG A 136 25.56 12.20 -1.31
C ARG A 136 26.14 10.83 -1.62
N VAL A 137 25.86 10.35 -2.81
CA VAL A 137 26.39 9.11 -3.39
C VAL A 137 27.33 9.52 -4.51
N SER A 138 28.62 9.26 -4.32
CA SER A 138 29.67 9.72 -5.24
C SER A 138 30.78 8.69 -5.42
N ASP A 139 31.37 8.61 -6.61
CA ASP A 139 32.57 7.83 -6.91
C ASP A 139 33.86 8.66 -7.09
N GLU A 140 33.83 9.95 -6.72
CA GLU A 140 34.94 10.91 -6.86
C GLU A 140 36.25 10.45 -6.20
N SER A 141 36.19 9.68 -5.11
CA SER A 141 37.37 9.10 -4.43
C SER A 141 38.00 7.92 -5.18
N GLY A 142 37.40 7.48 -6.29
CA GLY A 142 37.74 6.25 -7.02
C GLY A 142 36.97 5.01 -6.55
N LYS A 143 36.12 5.14 -5.53
CA LYS A 143 35.20 4.11 -5.04
C LYS A 143 33.84 4.74 -4.74
N MET A 144 32.76 3.96 -4.87
CA MET A 144 31.42 4.43 -4.52
C MET A 144 31.30 4.59 -3.01
N GLU A 145 30.97 5.80 -2.57
CA GLU A 145 30.81 6.18 -1.17
C GLU A 145 29.48 6.91 -0.96
N ILE A 146 28.89 6.69 0.22
CA ILE A 146 27.69 7.38 0.68
C ILE A 146 28.09 8.23 1.88
N SER A 147 28.04 9.55 1.73
CA SER A 147 28.44 10.52 2.76
C SER A 147 27.25 11.38 3.20
N LEU A 148 27.09 11.59 4.51
CA LEU A 148 26.08 12.51 5.05
C LEU A 148 26.43 13.95 4.65
N VAL A 149 25.46 14.68 4.09
CA VAL A 149 25.59 16.08 3.68
C VAL A 149 24.87 16.99 4.67
N CYS A 150 23.65 16.62 5.05
CA CYS A 150 22.82 17.42 5.95
C CYS A 150 21.97 16.52 6.85
N GLU A 151 21.79 16.93 8.10
CA GLU A 151 20.88 16.30 9.06
C GLU A 151 19.88 17.34 9.57
N ASN A 152 18.62 16.94 9.73
CA ASN A 152 17.50 17.74 10.23
C ASN A 152 17.07 18.95 9.38
N ALA A 153 17.69 19.16 8.22
CA ALA A 153 17.32 20.18 7.24
C ALA A 153 17.50 19.64 5.81
N LEU A 154 16.78 20.24 4.84
CA LEU A 154 16.84 19.82 3.44
C LEU A 154 17.21 21.00 2.51
N PRO A 155 18.37 21.65 2.69
CA PRO A 155 18.72 22.85 1.94
C PRO A 155 18.94 22.55 0.46
N LYS A 156 18.23 23.24 -0.43
CA LYS A 156 18.37 23.05 -1.88
C LYS A 156 19.80 23.27 -2.39
N ALA A 157 20.54 24.18 -1.74
CA ALA A 157 21.92 24.51 -2.07
C ALA A 157 22.91 23.34 -1.85
N SER A 158 22.53 22.31 -1.10
CA SER A 158 23.37 21.12 -0.89
C SER A 158 23.40 20.16 -2.07
N LEU A 159 22.47 20.32 -3.02
CA LEU A 159 22.33 19.47 -4.19
C LEU A 159 23.13 20.06 -5.36
N THR A 160 24.04 19.27 -5.91
CA THR A 160 24.81 19.64 -7.10
C THR A 160 24.47 18.76 -8.29
N GLU A 161 24.86 19.18 -9.49
CA GLU A 161 24.62 18.39 -10.71
C GLU A 161 25.63 17.25 -10.92
N ASN A 162 26.65 17.14 -10.08
CA ASN A 162 27.79 16.25 -10.30
C ASN A 162 27.60 14.86 -9.72
N ASP A 163 26.69 14.67 -8.78
CA ASP A 163 26.55 13.43 -8.02
C ASP A 163 25.07 13.02 -7.89
N VAL A 164 24.83 11.87 -7.26
CA VAL A 164 23.50 11.41 -6.85
C VAL A 164 23.25 11.76 -5.38
N TYR A 165 22.01 12.11 -5.04
CA TYR A 165 21.63 12.44 -3.66
C TYR A 165 20.42 11.64 -3.21
N LEU A 166 20.50 11.10 -1.99
CA LEU A 166 19.39 10.49 -1.27
C LEU A 166 18.83 11.54 -0.29
N ILE A 167 17.60 11.99 -0.54
CA ILE A 167 16.95 13.08 0.18
C ILE A 167 15.76 12.48 0.93
N ASP A 168 15.95 12.20 2.21
CA ASP A 168 14.95 11.60 3.06
C ASP A 168 14.17 12.69 3.80
N SER A 169 12.86 12.73 3.61
CA SER A 169 11.98 13.66 4.33
C SER A 169 11.47 13.11 5.67
N GLY A 170 11.80 11.84 5.98
CA GLY A 170 11.23 11.06 7.06
C GLY A 170 9.95 10.31 6.67
N GLN A 171 9.24 10.75 5.63
CA GLN A 171 8.04 10.07 5.13
C GLN A 171 8.25 9.46 3.74
N SER A 172 9.10 10.08 2.93
CA SER A 172 9.41 9.66 1.56
C SER A 172 10.90 9.86 1.30
N LEU A 173 11.47 9.00 0.47
CA LEU A 173 12.84 9.13 0.00
C LEU A 173 12.86 9.62 -1.45
N PHE A 174 13.57 10.70 -1.73
CA PHE A 174 13.81 11.16 -3.09
C PHE A 174 15.25 10.85 -3.50
N VAL A 175 15.41 10.29 -4.70
CA VAL A 175 16.72 10.04 -5.29
C VAL A 175 16.93 11.08 -6.39
N TYR A 176 17.71 12.12 -6.10
CA TYR A 176 18.05 13.13 -7.09
C TYR A 176 19.28 12.70 -7.89
N ILE A 177 19.13 12.63 -9.21
CA ILE A 177 20.21 12.23 -10.13
C ILE A 177 20.76 13.46 -10.84
N GLY A 178 21.98 13.85 -10.48
CA GLY A 178 22.73 14.92 -11.13
C GLY A 178 22.96 14.65 -12.63
N VAL A 179 23.00 15.70 -13.46
CA VAL A 179 23.18 15.55 -14.91
C VAL A 179 24.58 15.09 -15.28
N LYS A 180 25.57 15.47 -14.47
CA LYS A 180 26.99 15.20 -14.66
C LYS A 180 27.46 14.02 -13.79
N CYS A 181 26.53 13.35 -13.10
CA CYS A 181 26.82 12.14 -12.32
C CYS A 181 27.44 11.05 -13.19
N SER A 182 28.26 10.23 -12.56
CA SER A 182 28.87 9.08 -13.17
C SER A 182 27.80 8.06 -13.58
N ARG A 183 28.08 7.28 -14.64
CA ARG A 183 27.19 6.19 -15.05
C ARG A 183 27.00 5.17 -13.93
N ARG A 184 28.02 4.96 -13.10
CA ARG A 184 27.99 4.01 -11.99
C ARG A 184 27.07 4.50 -10.88
N GLU A 185 27.23 5.75 -10.46
CA GLU A 185 26.35 6.40 -9.48
C GLU A 185 24.88 6.28 -9.88
N LYS A 186 24.58 6.57 -11.15
CA LYS A 186 23.22 6.51 -11.68
C LYS A 186 22.62 5.11 -11.66
N LEU A 187 23.41 4.08 -11.99
CA LEU A 187 22.94 2.69 -12.04
C LEU A 187 22.69 2.13 -10.64
N ASP A 188 23.55 2.48 -9.68
CA ASP A 188 23.49 1.96 -8.31
C ASP A 188 22.57 2.80 -7.39
N ALA A 189 22.13 3.98 -7.85
CA ALA A 189 21.34 4.95 -7.09
C ALA A 189 20.12 4.34 -6.39
N LEU A 190 19.32 3.53 -7.10
CA LEU A 190 18.11 2.94 -6.53
C LEU A 190 18.43 1.83 -5.52
N SER A 191 19.47 1.03 -5.79
CA SER A 191 19.94 -0.01 -4.86
C SER A 191 20.43 0.62 -3.56
N HIS A 192 21.22 1.69 -3.65
CA HIS A 192 21.66 2.44 -2.47
C HIS A 192 20.51 3.07 -1.70
N ALA A 193 19.51 3.61 -2.40
CA ALA A 193 18.30 4.16 -1.78
C ALA A 193 17.53 3.08 -1.01
N HIS A 194 17.38 1.90 -1.60
CA HIS A 194 16.73 0.76 -0.95
C HIS A 194 17.51 0.28 0.28
N ASP A 195 18.81 0.03 0.13
CA ASP A 195 19.70 -0.41 1.21
C ASP A 195 19.76 0.59 2.37
N TYR A 196 19.65 1.88 2.05
CA TYR A 196 19.53 2.95 3.05
C TYR A 196 18.25 2.79 3.86
N LEU A 197 17.07 2.72 3.22
CA LEU A 197 15.78 2.58 3.91
C LEU A 197 15.67 1.32 4.74
N GLN A 198 16.23 0.19 4.28
CA GLN A 198 16.26 -1.05 5.06
C GLN A 198 16.96 -0.91 6.42
N LYS A 199 17.81 0.12 6.60
CA LYS A 199 18.54 0.41 7.83
C LYS A 199 17.90 1.52 8.67
N THR A 200 16.78 2.10 8.24
CA THR A 200 16.06 3.14 8.97
C THR A 200 14.82 2.60 9.69
N ASP A 201 14.18 3.46 10.48
CA ASP A 201 12.90 3.18 11.16
C ASP A 201 11.69 3.18 10.21
N HIS A 202 11.89 3.48 8.92
CA HIS A 202 10.85 3.67 7.92
C HIS A 202 11.16 2.96 6.59
N PRO A 203 11.41 1.63 6.60
CA PRO A 203 11.93 0.89 5.45
C PRO A 203 10.97 0.79 4.26
N PHE A 204 9.69 1.07 4.46
CA PHE A 204 8.65 1.01 3.44
C PHE A 204 8.37 2.36 2.78
N ALA A 205 9.23 3.37 3.02
CA ALA A 205 9.00 4.72 2.53
C ALA A 205 9.05 4.72 1.00
N PRO A 206 8.12 5.40 0.32
CA PRO A 206 8.13 5.45 -1.13
C PRO A 206 9.43 6.10 -1.61
N ILE A 207 10.05 5.46 -2.61
CA ILE A 207 11.24 6.00 -3.28
C ILE A 207 10.81 6.66 -4.58
N THR A 208 11.09 7.95 -4.72
CA THR A 208 10.83 8.71 -5.95
C THR A 208 12.15 9.14 -6.59
N VAL A 209 12.42 8.63 -7.78
CA VAL A 209 13.61 9.03 -8.55
C VAL A 209 13.32 10.30 -9.34
N VAL A 210 14.10 11.35 -9.11
CA VAL A 210 13.99 12.66 -9.76
C VAL A 210 15.22 12.89 -10.62
N SER A 211 15.05 12.76 -11.93
CA SER A 211 16.05 13.17 -12.92
C SER A 211 15.93 14.67 -13.20
N ASN A 212 17.05 15.39 -13.35
CA ASN A 212 17.08 16.86 -13.45
C ASN A 212 16.15 17.50 -14.53
N ASN A 213 15.82 16.78 -15.61
CA ASN A 213 14.88 17.28 -16.63
C ASN A 213 13.39 17.17 -16.24
N ARG A 214 13.09 16.69 -15.03
CA ARG A 214 11.73 16.53 -14.53
C ARG A 214 11.60 17.24 -13.19
N LYS A 215 10.74 18.25 -13.13
CA LYS A 215 10.38 18.91 -11.88
C LYS A 215 9.54 17.95 -11.03
N SER A 216 9.88 17.82 -9.77
CA SER A 216 9.03 17.16 -8.77
C SER A 216 8.46 18.23 -7.85
N LYS A 217 7.17 18.54 -8.02
CA LYS A 217 6.47 19.51 -7.16
C LYS A 217 6.50 19.13 -5.69
N GLU A 218 6.63 17.84 -5.38
CA GLU A 218 6.72 17.33 -4.01
C GLU A 218 8.09 17.59 -3.42
N LEU A 219 9.16 17.22 -4.15
CA LEU A 219 10.52 17.50 -3.72
C LEU A 219 10.78 19.00 -3.58
N ASP A 220 10.34 19.80 -4.56
CA ASP A 220 10.52 21.26 -4.56
C ASP A 220 9.84 21.95 -3.36
N LYS A 221 8.79 21.35 -2.77
CA LYS A 221 8.12 21.86 -1.55
C LYS A 221 8.83 21.46 -0.26
N LEU A 222 9.60 20.38 -0.29
CA LEU A 222 10.29 19.83 0.88
C LEU A 222 11.68 20.44 1.07
N LEU A 223 12.32 20.84 -0.03
CA LEU A 223 13.59 21.53 0.00
C LEU A 223 13.43 22.95 0.55
N GLU A 224 14.37 23.34 1.40
CA GLU A 224 14.47 24.65 2.07
C GLU A 224 15.38 25.61 1.30
#